data_AF-W6K4K1-F1
#
_entry.id   AF-W6K4K1-F1
#
_cell.length_a   1.000
_cell.length_b   1.000
_cell.length_c   1.000
_cell.angle_alpha   90.00
_cell.angle_beta   90.00
_cell.angle_gamma   90.00
#
_symmetry.space_group_name_H-M   'P 1'
#
loop_
_entity.id
_entity.type
_entity.pdbx_description
1 polymer ?
#
loop_
_entity_poly.entity_id
_entity_poly.type
_entity_poly.pdbx_seq_one_letter_code
_entity_poly.pdbx_strand_id
1 'polypeptide(L)' 'MPPETIRTLPFGLALVLLRSSPPLVTDLRPWTARKEVEQLRTERTAIEKALQRR' A
#
# COMPACT_ATOMS: atom_id res chain seq x y z
N MET A 1 6.01 4.18 23.43
CA MET A 1 6.35 5.12 22.36
C MET A 1 5.45 6.35 22.48
N PRO A 2 6.02 7.57 22.51
CA PRO A 2 5.24 8.80 22.64
C PRO A 2 4.44 9.15 21.36
N PRO A 3 3.28 9.82 21.47
CA PRO A 3 2.47 10.25 20.32
C PRO A 3 3.18 11.19 19.35
N GLU A 4 4.09 12.04 19.84
CA GLU A 4 4.91 12.94 19.02
C GLU A 4 5.81 12.18 18.05
N THR A 5 6.33 11.01 18.44
CA THR A 5 7.14 10.14 17.57
C THR A 5 6.30 9.55 16.43
N ILE A 6 5.01 9.30 16.66
CA ILE A 6 4.10 8.78 15.62
C ILE A 6 3.90 9.83 14.53
N ARG A 7 3.81 11.12 14.91
CA ARG A 7 3.61 12.22 13.96
C ARG A 7 4.82 12.49 13.06
N THR A 8 5.99 12.00 13.43
CA THR A 8 7.22 12.14 12.63
C THR A 8 7.49 10.95 11.71
N LEU A 9 6.60 9.94 11.67
CA LEU A 9 6.81 8.78 10.81
C LEU A 9 6.84 9.18 9.33
N PRO A 10 7.88 8.80 8.57
CA PRO A 10 7.93 9.05 7.14
C PRO A 10 6.84 8.28 6.38
N PHE A 11 6.55 8.75 5.18
CA PHE A 11 5.64 8.06 4.27
C PHE A 11 6.16 6.67 3.93
N GLY A 12 5.24 5.70 3.83
CA GLY A 12 5.62 4.31 3.58
C GLY A 12 5.96 3.52 4.83
N LEU A 13 5.79 4.07 6.04
CA LEU A 13 5.82 3.30 7.29
C LEU A 13 4.43 3.11 7.88
N ALA A 14 4.24 1.99 8.56
CA ALA A 14 3.08 1.73 9.40
C ALA A 14 3.50 1.35 10.81
N LEU A 15 2.61 1.66 11.75
CA LEU A 15 2.71 1.24 13.14
C LEU A 15 1.64 0.18 13.43
N VAL A 16 2.06 -1.00 13.84
CA VAL A 16 1.17 -2.09 14.24
C VAL A 16 1.07 -2.12 15.77
N LEU A 17 -0.15 -1.92 16.27
CA LEU A 17 -0.47 -1.96 17.70
C LEU A 17 -1.24 -3.24 18.01
N LEU A 18 -0.52 -4.26 18.50
CA LEU A 18 -1.13 -5.49 19.00
C LEU A 18 -1.38 -5.35 20.51
N ARG A 19 -2.45 -5.98 21.00
CA ARG A 19 -2.90 -5.83 22.40
C ARG A 19 -1.84 -6.15 23.46
N SER A 20 -0.98 -7.14 23.20
CA SER A 20 -0.02 -7.69 24.18
C SER A 20 1.42 -7.70 23.66
N SER A 21 1.71 -6.90 22.62
CA SER A 21 3.05 -6.73 22.06
C SER A 21 3.47 -5.28 22.18
N PRO A 22 4.78 -4.99 22.32
CA PRO A 22 5.30 -3.67 22.00
C PRO A 22 4.86 -3.25 20.59
N PRO A 23 4.78 -1.94 20.29
CA PRO A 23 4.50 -1.46 18.94
C PRO A 23 5.55 -1.94 17.92
N LEU A 24 5.10 -2.40 16.75
CA LEU A 24 5.98 -2.78 15.64
C LEU A 24 5.93 -1.70 14.54
N VAL A 25 7.10 -1.32 14.03
CA VAL A 25 7.23 -0.48 12.84
C VAL A 25 7.48 -1.37 11.63
N THR A 26 6.75 -1.17 10.56
CA THR A 26 6.89 -1.95 9.32
C THR A 26 6.88 -1.05 8.09
N ASP A 27 7.62 -1.45 7.06
CA ASP A 27 7.55 -0.84 5.75
C ASP A 27 6.24 -1.22 5.05
N LEU A 28 5.64 -0.26 4.36
CA LEU A 28 4.50 -0.42 3.48
C LEU A 28 4.98 -0.53 2.04
N ARG A 29 4.50 -1.56 1.33
CA ARG A 29 4.72 -1.68 -0.11
C ARG A 29 3.64 -0.89 -0.86
N PRO A 30 4.00 0.08 -1.72
CA PRO A 30 3.04 0.74 -2.58
C PRO A 30 2.28 -0.29 -3.42
N TRP A 31 0.97 -0.11 -3.60
CA TRP A 31 0.19 -1.03 -4.45
C TRP A 31 0.63 -0.98 -5.92
N THR A 32 1.23 0.13 -6.36
CA THR A 32 1.83 0.31 -7.68
C THR A 32 3.16 -0.42 -7.85
N ALA A 33 3.78 -0.90 -6.76
CA ALA A 33 5.03 -1.67 -6.77
C ALA A 33 4.78 -3.18 -6.62
N ARG A 34 3.55 -3.65 -6.84
CA ARG A 34 3.23 -5.08 -6.86
C ARG A 34 4.01 -5.78 -7.97
N LYS A 35 4.38 -7.04 -7.73
CA LYS A 35 5.17 -7.85 -8.66
C LYS A 35 4.45 -7.99 -10.02
N GLU A 36 3.14 -8.06 -9.99
CA GLU A 36 2.27 -8.24 -11.15
C GLU A 36 1.77 -6.92 -11.77
N VAL A 37 2.37 -5.77 -11.43
CA VAL A 37 1.85 -4.45 -11.83
C VAL A 37 1.70 -4.30 -13.34
N GLU A 38 2.63 -4.80 -14.14
CA GLU A 38 2.58 -4.70 -15.61
C GLU A 38 1.45 -5.55 -16.20
N GLN A 39 1.18 -6.71 -15.61
CA GLN A 39 0.03 -7.54 -15.97
C GLN A 39 -1.28 -6.81 -15.64
N LEU A 40 -1.41 -6.29 -14.42
CA LEU A 40 -2.60 -5.57 -13.98
C LEU A 40 -2.89 -4.32 -14.83
N ARG A 41 -1.85 -3.59 -15.24
CA ARG A 41 -1.97 -2.43 -16.15
C ARG A 41 -2.52 -2.86 -17.51
N THR A 42 -1.98 -3.93 -18.06
CA THR A 42 -2.40 -4.48 -19.36
C THR A 42 -3.86 -4.92 -19.31
N GLU A 43 -4.22 -5.70 -18.28
CA GLU A 43 -5.59 -6.18 -18.07
C GLU A 43 -6.58 -5.02 -17.89
N ARG A 44 -6.21 -4.00 -17.10
CA ARG A 44 -7.01 -2.79 -16.95
C ARG A 44 -7.28 -2.12 -18.29
N THR A 45 -6.24 -1.88 -19.09
CA THR A 45 -6.40 -1.24 -20.41
C THR A 45 -7.26 -2.06 -21.37
N ALA A 46 -7.17 -3.40 -21.31
CA ALA A 46 -8.03 -4.26 -22.11
C ALA A 46 -9.52 -4.11 -21.73
N ILE A 47 -9.81 -4.09 -20.43
CA ILE A 47 -11.17 -3.88 -19.90
C ILE A 47 -11.69 -2.50 -20.28
N GLU A 48 -10.90 -1.45 -20.07
CA GLU A 48 -11.26 -0.06 -20.42
C GLU A 48 -11.62 0.05 -21.90
N LYS A 49 -10.83 -0.56 -22.79
CA LYS A 49 -11.11 -0.59 -24.24
C LYS A 49 -12.38 -1.37 -24.58
N ALA A 50 -12.66 -2.47 -23.88
CA ALA A 50 -13.87 -3.25 -24.09
C ALA A 50 -15.12 -2.47 -23.68
N LEU A 51 -15.04 -1.72 -22.57
CA LEU A 51 -16.13 -0.88 -22.09
C LEU A 51 -16.40 0.32 -23.01
N GLN A 52 -15.37 0.93 -23.59
CA GLN A 52 -15.53 2.05 -24.55
C GLN A 52 -16.18 1.67 -25.89
N ARG A 53 -16.24 0.37 -26.22
CA ARG A 53 -16.83 -0.14 -27.46
C ARG A 53 -18.29 -0.55 -27.31
N ARG A 54 -18.88 -0.37 -26.12
CA ARG A 54 -20.31 -0.56 -25.83
C ARG A 54 -21.02 0.77 -25.79
#